data_AF-A0A925RW57-F1
#
_entry.id   AF-A0A925RW57-F1
#
_cell.length_a   1.000
_cell.length_b   1.000
_cell.length_c   1.000
_cell.angle_alpha   90.00
_cell.angle_beta   90.00
_cell.angle_gamma   90.00
#
_symmetry.space_group_name_H-M   'P 1'
#
loop_
_entity.id
_entity.type
_entity.pdbx_description
1 polymer ?
#
loop_
_entity_poly.entity_id
_entity_poly.type
_entity_poly.pdbx_seq_one_letter_code
_entity_poly.pdbx_strand_id
1 'polypeptide(L)'
;MAYGCPIRALAETGSTNDDMRALAEAGEPEGSWLRADRQTGGKGRRGRTWVSPEGNLHASTLVRLCKDDPPAATLALVAAVALHDAVSTHLRHSRESGKPAS
;
A
#
# COMPACT_ATOMS: atom_id res chain seq x y z
N MET A 1 0.99 24.19 -3.51
CA MET A 1 0.56 22.77 -3.49
C MET A 1 1.80 21.94 -3.23
N ALA A 2 1.96 21.42 -2.00
CA ALA A 2 3.11 20.59 -1.67
C ALA A 2 2.88 19.19 -2.26
N TYR A 3 3.58 18.88 -3.35
CA TYR A 3 3.75 17.52 -3.83
C TYR A 3 4.75 16.83 -2.90
N GLY A 4 4.24 16.38 -1.76
CA GLY A 4 5.01 15.72 -0.74
C GLY A 4 4.05 14.93 0.11
N CYS A 5 3.45 13.91 -0.50
CA CYS A 5 2.73 12.93 0.27
C CYS A 5 3.75 12.25 1.22
N PRO A 6 3.62 12.37 2.55
CA PRO A 6 4.57 11.76 3.45
C PRO A 6 4.47 10.23 3.31
N ILE A 7 5.58 9.59 2.95
CA ILE A 7 5.73 8.14 2.97
C ILE A 7 6.59 7.80 4.19
N ARG A 8 5.97 7.18 5.19
CA ARG A 8 6.68 6.69 6.39
C ARG A 8 7.08 5.24 6.16
N ALA A 9 8.33 4.90 6.47
CA ALA A 9 8.85 3.55 6.36
C ALA A 9 9.28 3.04 7.73
N LEU A 10 8.79 1.85 8.10
CA LEU A 10 9.15 1.15 9.33
C LEU A 10 9.87 -0.14 8.98
N ALA A 11 10.82 -0.56 9.81
CA ALA A 11 11.40 -1.90 9.71
C ALA A 11 10.35 -2.96 10.06
N GLU A 12 9.59 -2.74 11.14
CA GLU A 12 8.60 -3.67 11.65
C GLU A 12 7.39 -2.95 12.25
N THR A 13 6.21 -3.55 12.10
CA THR A 13 4.97 -3.13 12.79
C THR A 13 4.10 -4.36 13.15
N GLY A 14 3.11 -4.17 14.02
CA GLY A 14 2.00 -5.11 14.17
C GLY A 14 1.19 -5.22 12.87
N SER A 15 0.74 -4.10 12.31
CA SER A 15 -0.05 -4.03 11.08
C SER A 15 -0.04 -2.60 10.55
N THR A 16 0.44 -2.41 9.31
CA THR A 16 0.41 -1.12 8.62
C THR A 16 -0.99 -0.49 8.56
N ASN A 17 -2.04 -1.32 8.49
CA ASN A 17 -3.42 -0.84 8.44
C ASN A 17 -3.91 -0.35 9.81
N ASP A 18 -3.50 -1.01 10.89
CA ASP A 18 -3.89 -0.59 12.25
C ASP A 18 -3.14 0.69 12.64
N ASP A 19 -1.87 0.77 12.31
CA ASP A 19 -1.05 1.97 12.52
C ASP A 19 -1.58 3.15 11.69
N MET A 20 -1.93 2.93 10.40
CA MET A 20 -2.51 3.96 9.55
C MET A 20 -3.87 4.44 10.09
N ARG A 21 -4.67 3.56 10.71
CA ARG A 21 -5.90 3.96 11.39
C ARG A 21 -5.62 4.88 12.58
N ALA A 22 -4.64 4.53 13.42
CA ALA A 22 -4.26 5.39 14.55
C ALA A 22 -3.73 6.76 14.07
N LEU A 23 -2.95 6.77 12.99
CA LEU A 23 -2.48 7.98 12.33
C LEU A 23 -3.64 8.84 11.76
N ALA A 24 -4.65 8.19 11.16
CA ALA A 24 -5.85 8.86 10.66
C ALA A 24 -6.60 9.60 11.77
N GLU A 25 -6.75 8.94 12.93
CA GLU A 25 -7.39 9.46 14.14
C GLU A 25 -6.57 10.61 14.75
N ALA A 26 -5.24 10.55 14.64
CA ALA A 26 -4.33 11.62 15.04
C ALA A 26 -4.31 12.83 14.06
N GLY A 27 -5.03 12.75 12.95
CA GLY A 27 -5.18 13.86 12.00
C GLY A 27 -4.19 13.89 10.85
N GLU A 28 -3.51 12.78 10.53
CA GLU A 28 -2.66 12.70 9.34
C GLU A 28 -3.44 13.07 8.06
N PRO A 29 -2.83 13.82 7.13
CA PRO A 29 -3.50 14.26 5.91
C PRO A 29 -3.87 13.10 4.99
N GLU A 30 -4.86 13.36 4.13
CA GLU A 30 -5.15 12.47 3.01
C GLU A 30 -3.93 12.27 2.13
N GLY A 31 -3.81 11.05 1.59
CA GLY A 31 -2.68 10.65 0.79
C GLY A 31 -1.57 10.03 1.61
N SER A 32 -1.41 10.31 2.91
CA SER A 32 -0.31 9.76 3.73
C SER A 32 -0.15 8.24 3.57
N TRP A 33 1.10 7.80 3.36
CA TRP A 33 1.46 6.39 3.22
C TRP A 33 2.30 5.91 4.40
N LEU A 34 2.07 4.65 4.76
CA LEU A 34 2.91 3.89 5.68
C LEU A 34 3.27 2.58 5.01
N ARG A 35 4.57 2.27 4.95
CA ARG A 35 5.08 0.94 4.59
C ARG A 35 5.85 0.33 5.74
N ALA A 36 5.88 -1.00 5.78
CA ALA A 36 6.75 -1.75 6.66
C ALA A 36 7.47 -2.85 5.90
N ASP A 37 8.71 -3.15 6.30
CA ASP A 37 9.45 -4.29 5.73
C ASP A 37 8.88 -5.61 6.27
N ARG A 38 8.42 -5.65 7.53
CA ARG A 38 7.79 -6.82 8.18
C ARG A 38 6.53 -6.46 8.97
N GLN A 39 5.55 -7.38 9.01
CA GLN A 39 4.42 -7.29 9.97
C GLN A 39 4.34 -8.52 10.88
N THR A 40 4.23 -8.31 12.19
CA THR A 40 4.08 -9.37 13.20
C THR A 40 2.64 -9.83 13.41
N GLY A 41 1.67 -8.98 13.07
CA GLY A 41 0.24 -9.20 13.27
C GLY A 41 -0.60 -8.88 12.04
N GLY A 42 -0.08 -9.16 10.84
CA GLY A 42 -0.78 -8.89 9.58
C GLY A 42 -2.15 -9.56 9.52
N LYS A 43 -3.17 -8.80 9.09
CA LYS A 43 -4.58 -9.23 9.05
C LYS A 43 -5.11 -9.22 7.62
N GLY A 44 -5.67 -10.34 7.21
CA GLY A 44 -6.45 -10.49 5.99
C GLY A 44 -7.95 -10.33 6.24
N ARG A 45 -8.74 -10.43 5.17
CA ARG A 45 -10.21 -10.39 5.26
C ARG A 45 -10.75 -11.53 6.11
N ARG A 46 -11.85 -11.26 6.83
CA ARG A 46 -12.57 -12.21 7.69
C ARG A 46 -11.68 -12.81 8.79
N GLY A 47 -10.77 -12.02 9.35
CA GLY A 47 -9.94 -12.42 10.50
C GLY A 47 -8.84 -13.43 10.17
N ARG A 48 -8.59 -13.73 8.90
CA ARG A 48 -7.48 -14.62 8.51
C ARG A 48 -6.14 -13.94 8.75
N THR A 49 -5.15 -14.69 9.21
CA THR A 49 -3.77 -14.20 9.32
C THR A 49 -3.19 -13.92 7.94
N TRP A 50 -2.47 -12.81 7.81
CA TRP A 50 -1.70 -12.46 6.61
C TRP A 50 -0.21 -12.50 6.93
N VAL A 51 0.47 -13.54 6.43
CA VAL A 51 1.91 -13.76 6.65
C VAL A 51 2.70 -12.67 5.92
N SER A 52 3.47 -11.89 6.68
CA SER A 52 4.12 -10.66 6.20
C SER A 52 5.63 -10.63 6.47
N PRO A 53 6.42 -11.51 5.82
CA PRO A 53 7.86 -11.51 5.98
C PRO A 53 8.49 -10.33 5.22
N GLU A 54 9.78 -10.09 5.49
CA GLU A 54 10.61 -9.18 4.70
C GLU A 54 10.67 -9.58 3.22
N GLY A 55 10.92 -8.60 2.35
CA GLY A 55 11.02 -8.79 0.89
C GLY A 55 9.71 -8.66 0.11
N ASN A 56 8.57 -8.54 0.80
CA ASN A 56 7.28 -8.21 0.20
C ASN A 56 6.90 -6.74 0.43
N LEU A 57 5.89 -6.25 -0.30
CA LEU A 57 5.32 -4.92 -0.07
C LEU A 57 4.18 -5.00 0.94
N HIS A 58 4.37 -4.38 2.11
CA HIS A 58 3.31 -4.14 3.10
C HIS A 58 3.09 -2.64 3.22
N ALA A 59 1.96 -2.13 2.74
CA ALA A 59 1.68 -0.70 2.72
C ALA A 59 0.20 -0.38 2.94
N SER A 60 -0.06 0.77 3.55
CA SER A 60 -1.39 1.34 3.77
C SER A 60 -1.37 2.82 3.45
N THR A 61 -2.48 3.34 2.89
CA THR A 61 -2.65 4.76 2.54
C THR A 61 -3.95 5.30 3.13
N LEU A 62 -3.97 6.60 3.43
CA LEU A 62 -5.16 7.29 3.90
C LEU A 62 -5.99 7.87 2.75
N VAL A 63 -7.29 7.57 2.73
CA VAL A 63 -8.29 8.23 1.86
C VAL A 63 -9.42 8.76 2.75
N ARG A 64 -9.79 10.03 2.61
CA ARG A 64 -10.89 10.65 3.35
C ARG A 64 -12.09 10.82 2.42
N LEU A 65 -13.15 10.07 2.67
CA LEU A 65 -14.33 10.09 1.81
C LEU A 65 -15.17 11.35 2.06
N CYS A 66 -15.57 11.99 0.96
CA CYS A 66 -16.54 13.06 0.90
C CYS A 66 -17.96 12.52 0.66
N LYS A 67 -18.98 13.34 0.92
CA LYS A 67 -20.39 12.94 0.80
C LYS A 67 -20.79 12.46 -0.61
N ASP A 68 -20.12 12.99 -1.64
CA ASP A 68 -20.45 12.75 -3.05
C ASP A 68 -19.53 11.68 -3.68
N ASP A 69 -18.65 11.08 -2.87
CA ASP A 69 -17.76 10.02 -3.35
C ASP A 69 -18.52 8.71 -3.60
N PRO A 70 -18.01 7.86 -4.51
CA PRO A 70 -18.49 6.50 -4.64
C PRO A 70 -18.39 5.72 -3.32
N PRO A 71 -19.17 4.62 -3.16
CA PRO A 71 -19.11 3.80 -1.96
C PRO A 71 -17.68 3.34 -1.64
N ALA A 72 -17.25 3.43 -0.37
CA ALA A 72 -15.90 3.06 0.09
C ALA A 72 -15.38 1.72 -0.45
N ALA A 73 -16.29 0.75 -0.64
CA ALA A 73 -15.96 -0.58 -1.17
C ALA A 73 -15.34 -0.56 -2.58
N THR A 74 -15.59 0.48 -3.38
CA THR A 74 -15.01 0.62 -4.73
C THR A 74 -13.50 0.88 -4.69
N LEU A 75 -12.97 1.43 -3.59
CA LEU A 75 -11.53 1.66 -3.42
C LEU A 75 -10.71 0.37 -3.54
N ALA A 76 -11.28 -0.79 -3.19
CA ALA A 76 -10.60 -2.06 -3.36
C ALA A 76 -10.33 -2.39 -4.84
N LEU A 77 -11.27 -2.05 -5.73
CA LEU A 77 -11.10 -2.23 -7.17
C LEU A 77 -10.10 -1.21 -7.73
N VAL A 78 -10.19 0.06 -7.31
CA VAL A 78 -9.24 1.11 -7.69
C VAL A 78 -7.82 0.71 -7.30
N ALA A 79 -7.61 0.24 -6.07
CA ALA A 79 -6.31 -0.22 -5.59
C ALA A 79 -5.77 -1.40 -6.42
N ALA A 80 -6.63 -2.35 -6.80
CA ALA A 80 -6.24 -3.49 -7.63
C ALA A 80 -5.79 -3.07 -9.04
N VAL A 81 -6.53 -2.17 -9.69
CA VAL A 81 -6.17 -1.63 -11.01
C VAL A 81 -4.88 -0.82 -10.94
N ALA A 82 -4.74 0.08 -9.95
CA ALA A 82 -3.54 0.87 -9.76
C ALA A 82 -2.29 0.01 -9.52
N LEU A 83 -2.42 -1.04 -8.69
CA LEU A 83 -1.33 -1.99 -8.45
C LEU A 83 -0.96 -2.76 -9.73
N HIS A 84 -1.95 -3.23 -10.48
CA HIS A 84 -1.72 -3.91 -11.75
C HIS A 84 -0.92 -3.04 -12.72
N ASP A 85 -1.32 -1.78 -12.89
CA ASP A 85 -0.67 -0.85 -13.81
C ASP A 85 0.76 -0.51 -13.37
N ALA A 86 0.94 -0.26 -12.06
CA ALA A 86 2.24 -0.03 -11.47
C ALA A 86 3.19 -1.23 -11.65
N VAL A 87 2.74 -2.45 -11.38
CA VAL A 87 3.57 -3.65 -11.55
C VAL A 87 3.85 -3.94 -13.03
N SER A 88 2.84 -3.77 -13.89
CA SER A 88 2.96 -4.06 -15.32
C SER A 88 3.98 -3.16 -16.03
N THR A 89 4.11 -1.90 -15.62
CA THR A 89 5.15 -1.00 -16.15
C THR A 89 6.56 -1.49 -15.82
N HIS A 90 6.78 -1.97 -14.60
CA HIS A 90 8.10 -2.43 -14.14
C HIS A 90 8.47 -3.81 -14.69
N LEU A 91 7.50 -4.73 -14.83
CA LEU A 91 7.75 -6.05 -15.39
C LEU A 91 8.04 -6.03 -16.90
N ARG A 92 7.57 -5.02 -17.65
CA ARG A 92 7.91 -4.86 -19.07
C ARG A 92 9.39 -4.53 -19.26
N HIS A 93 9.96 -3.68 -18.40
CA HIS A 93 11.38 -3.32 -18.46
C HIS A 93 12.33 -4.49 -18.14
N SER A 94 11.94 -5.45 -17.31
CA SER A 94 12.76 -6.63 -16.99
C SER A 94 12.87 -7.66 -18.12
N ARG A 95 12.00 -7.59 -19.15
CA ARG A 95 12.01 -8.53 -20.28
C ARG A 95 12.92 -8.10 -21.43
N GLU A 96 13.25 -6.82 -21.52
CA GLU A 96 14.13 -6.28 -22.56
C GLU A 96 15.63 -6.42 -22.21
N SER A 97 15.97 -6.57 -20.93
CA SER A 97 17.35 -6.75 -20.45
C SER A 97 17.88 -8.20 -20.56
N GLY A 98 17.11 -9.12 -21.14
CA GLY A 98 17.39 -10.56 -21.17
C GLY A 98 17.82 -11.13 -22.54
N LYS A 99 18.54 -10.37 -23.38
CA LYS A 99 19.13 -10.92 -24.61
C LYS A 99 20.55 -11.46 -24.32
N PRO A 100 20.84 -12.76 -24.47
CA PRO A 100 22.19 -13.26 -24.33
C PRO A 100 23.03 -12.80 -25.53
N ALA A 101 24.15 -12.13 -25.28
CA ALA A 101 25.16 -11.87 -26.29
C ALA A 101 25.97 -13.15 -26.51
N SER A 102 25.94 -13.64 -27.76
CA SER A 102 26.84 -14.64 -28.32
C SER A 102 28.29 -14.16 -28.35
#